data_AF-A0A4V4J5W8-F1
#
_entry.id   AF-A0A4V4J5W8-F1
#
_cell.length_a   1.000
_cell.length_b   1.000
_cell.length_c   1.000
_cell.angle_alpha   90.00
_cell.angle_beta   90.00
_cell.angle_gamma   90.00
#
_symmetry.space_group_name_H-M   'P 1'
#
loop_
_entity.id
_entity.type
_entity.pdbx_description
1 polymer ?
#
loop_
_entity_poly.entity_id
_entity_poly.type
_entity_poly.pdbx_seq_one_letter_code
_entity_poly.pdbx_strand_id
1 'polypeptide(L)'
;MSRAQLPKRALTTLYHLRFERFPNSLNCARFNNTQGIASDDRHPLQIPFSRRLEAWNPNRLHWIIKTPMSISKKRTVRSWVMRRFRDTFIDELEKNGFNRWGEPVDATKRKSPLTGALAITITPPALTASVTEVRGVCNLILQKNVISRQRP
;
A
#
# COMPACT_ATOMS: atom_id res chain seq x y z
N MET A 1 6.15 32.32 26.71
CA MET A 1 5.59 32.06 25.36
C MET A 1 5.27 30.58 25.25
N SER A 2 4.00 30.20 25.42
CA SER A 2 3.58 28.79 25.42
C SER A 2 3.52 28.26 23.97
N ARG A 3 4.23 27.16 23.72
CA ARG A 3 4.29 26.50 22.41
C ARG A 3 2.92 25.87 22.16
N ALA A 4 2.08 26.51 21.35
CA ALA A 4 0.76 26.02 21.00
C ALA A 4 0.88 24.57 20.49
N GLN A 5 0.33 23.64 21.27
CA GLN A 5 0.30 22.23 20.94
C GLN A 5 -0.67 22.07 19.76
N LEU A 6 -0.15 21.88 18.55
CA LEU A 6 -0.99 21.60 17.38
C LEU A 6 -1.92 20.43 17.72
N PRO A 7 -3.22 20.52 17.37
CA PRO A 7 -4.16 19.45 17.66
C PRO A 7 -3.66 18.16 17.00
N LYS A 8 -3.50 17.09 17.79
CA LYS A 8 -3.14 15.75 17.29
C LYS A 8 -4.19 15.35 16.25
N ARG A 9 -3.83 15.41 14.97
CA ARG A 9 -4.71 14.97 13.89
C ARG A 9 -4.96 13.48 14.06
N ALA A 10 -6.21 13.05 13.91
CA ALA A 10 -6.54 11.64 13.92
C ALA A 10 -5.84 10.97 12.72
N LEU A 11 -4.95 10.01 13.00
CA LEU A 11 -4.13 9.32 11.98
C LEU A 11 -4.97 8.66 10.87
N THR A 12 -6.21 8.28 11.20
CA THR A 12 -7.20 7.70 10.27
C THR A 12 -7.64 8.65 9.17
N THR A 13 -7.45 9.96 9.34
CA THR A 13 -7.80 10.96 8.31
C THR A 13 -6.78 11.06 7.19
N LEU A 14 -5.59 10.46 7.34
CA LEU A 14 -4.47 10.57 6.40
C LEU A 14 -4.57 9.58 5.22
N TYR A 15 -5.48 8.61 5.28
CA TYR A 15 -5.63 7.59 4.25
C TYR A 15 -7.02 6.97 4.21
N HIS A 16 -7.37 6.39 3.06
CA HIS A 16 -8.42 5.38 2.92
C HIS A 16 -7.77 4.04 2.62
N LEU A 17 -8.37 2.97 3.12
CA LEU A 17 -7.84 1.62 3.00
C LEU A 17 -8.84 0.68 2.36
N ARG A 18 -8.36 -0.17 1.46
CA ARG A 18 -9.06 -1.37 1.02
C ARG A 18 -8.11 -2.55 1.17
N PHE A 19 -8.54 -3.58 1.88
CA PHE A 19 -7.80 -4.83 2.03
C PHE A 19 -8.67 -6.00 1.60
N GLU A 20 -8.14 -6.83 0.73
CA GLU A 20 -8.76 -8.07 0.25
C GLU A 20 -7.90 -9.23 0.74
N ARG A 21 -8.49 -10.12 1.54
CA ARG A 21 -7.77 -11.24 2.16
C ARG A 21 -7.43 -12.34 1.16
N PHE A 22 -8.36 -12.65 0.26
CA PHE A 22 -8.21 -13.68 -0.77
C PHE A 22 -8.37 -13.04 -2.16
N PRO A 23 -7.39 -12.22 -2.57
CA PRO A 23 -7.46 -11.51 -3.85
C PRO A 23 -7.26 -12.46 -5.03
N ASN A 24 -7.97 -12.18 -6.12
CA ASN A 24 -7.66 -12.71 -7.43
C ASN A 24 -6.62 -11.80 -8.15
N SER A 25 -6.29 -12.11 -9.40
CA SER A 25 -5.37 -11.31 -10.21
C SER A 25 -5.85 -9.88 -10.48
N LEU A 26 -7.18 -9.65 -10.41
CA LEU A 26 -7.89 -8.38 -10.59
C LEU A 26 -8.35 -7.77 -9.25
N ASN A 27 -7.39 -7.49 -8.36
CA ASN A 27 -7.65 -7.02 -7.00
C ASN A 27 -7.55 -5.50 -6.82
N CYS A 28 -7.82 -5.03 -5.60
CA CYS A 28 -7.77 -3.61 -5.24
C CYS A 28 -6.40 -2.92 -5.45
N ALA A 29 -5.31 -3.68 -5.43
CA ALA A 29 -3.95 -3.14 -5.59
C ALA A 29 -3.55 -2.93 -7.07
N ARG A 30 -4.40 -3.33 -8.02
CA ARG A 30 -4.19 -3.09 -9.45
C ARG A 30 -4.78 -1.76 -9.93
N PHE A 31 -4.43 -1.42 -11.17
CA PHE A 31 -5.04 -0.31 -11.89
C PHE A 31 -6.48 -0.66 -12.27
N ASN A 32 -7.42 0.26 -12.14
CA ASN A 32 -8.84 -0.03 -12.30
C ASN A 32 -9.19 -0.57 -13.71
N ASN A 33 -8.51 -0.09 -14.76
CA ASN A 33 -8.79 -0.53 -16.14
C ASN A 33 -7.97 -1.76 -16.57
N THR A 34 -7.35 -2.49 -15.63
CA THR A 34 -6.49 -3.64 -15.96
C THR A 34 -7.26 -4.71 -16.75
N GLN A 35 -8.51 -4.97 -16.36
CA GLN A 35 -9.35 -5.97 -17.03
C GLN A 35 -9.67 -5.56 -18.47
N GLY A 36 -10.14 -4.32 -18.68
CA GLY A 36 -10.48 -3.83 -20.02
C GLY A 36 -9.30 -3.84 -20.99
N ILE A 37 -8.10 -3.50 -20.50
CA ILE A 37 -6.87 -3.54 -21.30
C ILE A 37 -6.47 -4.99 -21.64
N ALA A 38 -6.60 -5.92 -20.69
CA ALA A 38 -6.19 -7.30 -20.91
C ALA A 38 -7.18 -8.09 -21.78
N SER A 39 -8.46 -7.72 -21.76
CA SER A 39 -9.50 -8.36 -22.59
C SER A 39 -9.57 -7.83 -24.02
N ASP A 40 -9.04 -6.64 -24.28
CA ASP A 40 -9.06 -6.03 -25.61
C ASP A 40 -7.81 -6.40 -26.39
N ASP A 41 -7.92 -7.38 -27.29
CA ASP A 41 -6.82 -7.86 -28.13
C ASP A 41 -6.23 -6.79 -29.05
N ARG A 42 -6.97 -5.70 -29.32
CA ARG A 42 -6.49 -4.57 -30.13
C ARG A 42 -5.78 -3.51 -29.29
N HIS A 43 -5.80 -3.61 -27.96
CA HIS A 43 -5.16 -2.64 -27.10
C HIS A 43 -3.62 -2.80 -27.18
N PRO A 44 -2.85 -1.73 -27.44
CA PRO A 44 -1.39 -1.81 -27.57
C PRO A 44 -0.66 -2.27 -26.29
N LEU A 45 -1.38 -2.39 -25.18
CA LEU A 45 -0.88 -2.82 -23.86
C LEU A 45 -1.51 -4.13 -23.40
N GLN A 46 -2.26 -4.84 -24.25
CA GLN A 46 -2.89 -6.12 -23.91
C GLN A 46 -1.84 -7.14 -23.44
N ILE A 47 -0.85 -7.42 -24.30
CA ILE A 47 0.22 -8.39 -24.01
C ILE A 47 0.90 -8.15 -22.65
N PRO A 48 1.42 -6.95 -22.33
CA PRO A 48 2.07 -6.72 -21.04
C PRO A 48 1.11 -6.80 -19.84
N PHE A 49 -0.19 -6.51 -20.02
CA PHE A 49 -1.18 -6.64 -18.95
C PHE A 49 -1.57 -8.10 -18.72
N SER A 50 -1.81 -8.88 -19.77
CA SER A 50 -2.11 -10.31 -19.69
C SER A 50 -0.98 -11.09 -19.02
N ARG A 51 0.28 -10.85 -19.42
CA ARG A 51 1.46 -11.44 -18.76
C ARG A 51 1.55 -11.09 -17.27
N ARG A 52 1.14 -9.89 -16.88
CA ARG A 52 1.11 -9.47 -15.45
C ARG A 52 -0.02 -10.13 -14.66
N LEU A 53 -1.12 -10.49 -15.31
CA LEU A 53 -2.22 -11.24 -14.71
C LEU A 53 -1.85 -12.71 -14.55
N GLU A 54 -1.16 -13.29 -15.52
CA GLU A 54 -0.62 -14.66 -15.46
C GLU A 54 0.47 -14.80 -14.40
N ALA A 55 1.38 -13.82 -14.30
CA ALA A 55 2.42 -13.78 -13.27
C ALA A 55 1.90 -13.46 -11.85
N TRP A 56 0.58 -13.49 -11.65
CA TRP A 56 -0.03 -13.29 -10.34
C TRP A 56 0.36 -14.41 -9.37
N ASN A 57 0.87 -14.03 -8.19
CA ASN A 57 1.22 -14.97 -7.15
C ASN A 57 0.31 -14.77 -5.93
N PRO A 58 -0.61 -15.71 -5.60
CA PRO A 58 -1.52 -15.58 -4.47
C PRO A 58 -0.83 -15.65 -3.09
N ASN A 59 0.39 -16.20 -3.02
CA ASN A 59 1.14 -16.41 -1.78
C ASN A 59 1.97 -15.20 -1.35
N ARG A 60 1.70 -14.01 -1.91
CA ARG A 60 2.41 -12.77 -1.60
C ARG A 60 1.45 -11.66 -1.18
N LEU A 61 1.97 -10.67 -0.48
CA LEU A 61 1.26 -9.43 -0.19
C LEU A 61 1.40 -8.50 -1.39
N HIS A 62 0.27 -8.20 -2.03
CA HIS A 62 0.20 -7.22 -3.12
C HIS A 62 -0.27 -5.91 -2.56
N TRP A 63 0.52 -4.85 -2.67
CA TRP A 63 0.13 -3.58 -2.12
C TRP A 63 0.52 -2.41 -3.00
N ILE A 64 -0.27 -1.35 -2.89
CA ILE A 64 -0.05 -0.10 -3.63
C ILE A 64 -0.44 1.10 -2.77
N ILE A 65 0.29 2.19 -2.99
CA ILE A 65 -0.06 3.51 -2.49
C ILE A 65 -0.61 4.33 -3.66
N LYS A 66 -1.87 4.77 -3.54
CA LYS A 66 -2.55 5.60 -4.52
C LYS A 66 -2.51 7.06 -4.06
N THR A 67 -1.98 7.95 -4.90
CA THR A 67 -2.00 9.40 -4.68
C THR A 67 -2.95 10.07 -5.68
N PRO A 68 -4.20 10.36 -5.27
CA PRO A 68 -5.16 11.02 -6.15
C PRO A 68 -4.76 12.47 -6.45
N MET A 69 -5.36 13.06 -7.50
CA MET A 69 -5.14 14.47 -7.85
C MET A 69 -5.59 15.45 -6.75
N SER A 70 -6.48 15.01 -5.85
CA SER A 70 -6.91 15.79 -4.69
C SER A 70 -5.77 16.13 -3.72
N ILE A 71 -4.66 15.38 -3.72
CA ILE A 71 -3.46 15.73 -2.94
C ILE A 71 -2.81 17.01 -3.45
N SER A 72 -2.60 17.08 -4.76
CA SER A 72 -1.99 18.22 -5.44
C SER A 72 -2.12 18.04 -6.95
N LYS A 73 -2.35 19.14 -7.67
CA LYS A 73 -2.30 19.17 -9.13
C LYS A 73 -0.88 18.89 -9.67
N LYS A 74 0.17 19.21 -8.90
CA LYS A 74 1.57 19.01 -9.31
C LYS A 74 1.98 17.54 -9.15
N ARG A 75 2.46 16.92 -10.24
CA ARG A 75 2.92 15.51 -10.24
C ARG A 75 4.08 15.29 -9.29
N THR A 76 5.04 16.22 -9.24
CA THR A 76 6.22 16.13 -8.35
C THR A 76 5.82 16.02 -6.89
N VAL A 77 4.85 16.81 -6.45
CA VAL A 77 4.31 16.76 -5.08
C VAL A 77 3.65 15.41 -4.80
N ARG A 78 2.80 14.91 -5.70
CA ARG A 78 2.17 13.59 -5.53
C ARG A 78 3.20 12.46 -5.45
N SER A 79 4.20 12.46 -6.34
CA SER A 79 5.29 11.48 -6.31
C SER A 79 6.11 11.55 -5.03
N TRP A 80 6.36 12.75 -4.50
CA TRP A 80 7.06 12.92 -3.23
C TRP A 80 6.29 12.31 -2.06
N VAL A 81 4.99 12.62 -1.93
CA VAL A 81 4.15 12.04 -0.86
C VAL A 81 4.06 10.52 -1.01
N MET A 82 3.86 10.02 -2.24
CA MET A 82 3.80 8.58 -2.52
C MET A 82 5.06 7.86 -2.03
N ARG A 83 6.26 8.36 -2.41
CA ARG A 83 7.54 7.77 -2.02
C ARG A 83 7.70 7.76 -0.50
N ARG A 84 7.41 8.88 0.15
CA ARG A 84 7.48 9.00 1.60
C ARG A 84 6.69 7.92 2.33
N PHE A 85 5.42 7.70 1.96
CA PHE A 85 4.60 6.63 2.55
C PHE A 85 5.09 5.24 2.14
N ARG A 86 5.54 5.07 0.89
CA ARG A 86 6.00 3.78 0.37
C ARG A 86 7.23 3.29 1.11
N ASP A 87 8.23 4.16 1.21
CA ASP A 87 9.51 3.83 1.82
C ASP A 87 9.31 3.61 3.33
N THR A 88 8.49 4.45 3.99
CA THR A 88 8.11 4.21 5.40
C THR A 88 7.35 2.89 5.60
N PHE A 89 6.47 2.50 4.67
CA PHE A 89 5.75 1.23 4.79
C PHE A 89 6.68 0.01 4.59
N ILE A 90 7.66 0.12 3.69
CA ILE A 90 8.72 -0.89 3.52
C ILE A 90 9.55 -1.00 4.81
N ASP A 91 9.98 0.11 5.40
CA ASP A 91 10.70 0.10 6.69
C ASP A 91 9.92 -0.65 7.77
N GLU A 92 8.60 -0.42 7.86
CA GLU A 92 7.77 -1.09 8.86
C GLU A 92 7.58 -2.58 8.56
N LEU A 93 7.52 -3.00 7.29
CA LEU A 93 7.56 -4.42 6.92
C LEU A 93 8.87 -5.08 7.36
N GLU A 94 10.00 -4.44 7.04
CA GLU A 94 11.34 -4.96 7.34
C GLU A 94 11.58 -5.07 8.84
N LYS A 95 11.16 -4.06 9.62
CA LYS A 95 11.18 -4.13 11.09
C LYS A 95 10.36 -5.28 11.66
N ASN A 96 9.26 -5.64 10.99
CA ASN A 96 8.44 -6.78 11.37
C ASN A 96 8.99 -8.12 10.82
N GLY A 97 10.15 -8.12 10.17
CA GLY A 97 10.84 -9.29 9.64
C GLY A 97 10.31 -9.76 8.29
N PHE A 98 9.65 -8.90 7.54
CA PHE A 98 9.12 -9.18 6.20
C PHE A 98 9.81 -8.33 5.15
N ASN A 99 10.02 -8.88 3.96
CA ASN A 99 10.46 -8.11 2.81
C ASN A 99 9.29 -7.28 2.23
N ARG A 100 9.58 -6.48 1.19
CA ARG A 100 8.56 -5.66 0.50
C ARG A 100 7.39 -6.44 -0.11
N TRP A 101 7.50 -7.76 -0.29
CA TRP A 101 6.45 -8.64 -0.82
C TRP A 101 5.69 -9.37 0.29
N GLY A 102 6.01 -9.10 1.56
CA GLY A 102 5.39 -9.75 2.72
C GLY A 102 5.98 -11.14 3.03
N GLU A 103 7.06 -11.55 2.39
CA GLU A 103 7.72 -12.83 2.68
C GLU A 103 8.69 -12.64 3.86
N PRO A 104 8.88 -13.63 4.75
CA PRO A 104 9.82 -13.54 5.85
C PRO A 104 11.26 -13.36 5.35
N VAL A 105 12.01 -12.44 5.95
CA VAL A 105 13.44 -12.24 5.62
C VAL A 105 14.29 -13.37 6.20
N ASP A 106 13.95 -13.81 7.43
CA ASP A 106 14.63 -14.91 8.12
C ASP A 106 13.80 -16.19 7.99
N ALA A 107 14.25 -17.15 7.19
CA ALA A 107 13.59 -18.46 7.06
C ALA A 107 13.57 -19.25 8.39
N THR A 108 14.47 -18.93 9.32
CA THR A 108 14.64 -19.59 10.62
C THR A 108 13.55 -19.20 11.63
N LYS A 109 13.01 -17.99 11.51
CA LYS A 109 11.88 -17.53 12.33
C LYS A 109 10.63 -17.97 11.60
N ARG A 110 10.01 -19.08 12.02
CA ARG A 110 8.79 -19.68 11.44
C ARG A 110 7.60 -18.69 11.38
N LYS A 111 7.68 -17.66 10.54
CA LYS A 111 6.62 -16.70 10.25
C LYS A 111 5.97 -17.12 8.95
N SER A 112 4.64 -17.20 8.93
CA SER A 112 3.90 -17.36 7.69
C SER A 112 4.06 -16.10 6.82
N PRO A 113 4.16 -16.24 5.49
CA PRO A 113 4.19 -15.09 4.60
C PRO A 113 2.89 -14.31 4.69
N LEU A 114 2.98 -12.99 4.64
CA LEU A 114 1.82 -12.12 4.53
C LEU A 114 1.21 -12.28 3.14
N THR A 115 -0.09 -12.51 3.10
CA THR A 115 -0.86 -12.65 1.85
C THR A 115 -2.02 -11.67 1.82
N GLY A 116 -2.49 -11.36 0.61
CA GLY A 116 -3.63 -10.48 0.39
C GLY A 116 -3.31 -9.31 -0.55
N ALA A 117 -4.30 -8.46 -0.79
CA ALA A 117 -4.15 -7.24 -1.57
C ALA A 117 -4.52 -6.02 -0.73
N LEU A 118 -3.68 -4.99 -0.76
CA LEU A 118 -3.82 -3.78 0.04
C LEU A 118 -3.71 -2.53 -0.84
N ALA A 119 -4.75 -1.71 -0.87
CA ALA A 119 -4.70 -0.40 -1.49
C ALA A 119 -4.79 0.69 -0.42
N ILE A 120 -3.74 1.49 -0.31
CA ILE A 120 -3.65 2.64 0.59
C ILE A 120 -3.82 3.90 -0.27
N THR A 121 -4.97 4.56 -0.19
CA THR A 121 -5.21 5.82 -0.91
C THR A 121 -4.94 6.98 0.03
N ILE A 122 -3.94 7.79 -0.28
CA ILE A 122 -3.56 8.94 0.55
C ILE A 122 -4.59 10.07 0.38
N THR A 123 -4.89 10.77 1.46
CA THR A 123 -5.83 11.92 1.50
C THR A 123 -5.08 13.25 1.69
N PRO A 124 -5.69 14.41 1.36
CA PRO A 124 -5.00 15.71 1.39
C PRO A 124 -4.27 16.06 2.71
N PRO A 125 -4.80 15.75 3.91
CA PRO A 125 -4.11 16.03 5.17
C PRO A 125 -2.72 15.40 5.29
N ALA A 126 -2.45 14.31 4.57
CA ALA A 126 -1.16 13.62 4.59
C ALA A 126 0.01 14.44 4.03
N LEU A 127 -0.29 15.48 3.22
CA LEU A 127 0.73 16.37 2.65
C LEU A 127 1.54 17.09 3.74
N THR A 128 0.86 17.45 4.84
CA THR A 128 1.44 18.20 5.97
C THR A 128 1.71 17.32 7.19
N ALA A 129 1.52 16.00 7.08
CA ALA A 129 1.83 15.07 8.16
C ALA A 129 3.33 15.08 8.47
N SER A 130 3.67 14.95 9.74
CA SER A 130 5.02 14.77 10.27
C SER A 130 5.56 13.36 10.00
N VAL A 131 6.88 13.17 10.08
CA VAL A 131 7.52 11.85 9.86
C VAL A 131 6.98 10.82 10.88
N THR A 132 6.77 11.26 12.12
CA THR A 132 6.21 10.44 13.20
C THR A 132 4.76 10.01 12.91
N GLU A 133 3.93 10.89 12.34
CA GLU A 133 2.55 10.55 11.98
C GLU A 133 2.52 9.55 10.81
N VAL A 134 3.35 9.74 9.78
CA VAL A 134 3.44 8.80 8.65
C VAL A 134 3.87 7.41 9.13
N ARG A 135 4.89 7.34 10.00
CA ARG A 135 5.33 6.07 10.59
C ARG A 135 4.22 5.43 11.44
N GLY A 136 3.53 6.23 12.26
CA GLY A 136 2.39 5.77 13.05
C GLY A 136 1.26 5.19 12.20
N VAL A 137 0.94 5.84 11.07
CA VAL A 137 -0.05 5.33 10.09
C VAL A 137 0.41 4.04 9.46
N CYS A 138 1.64 3.96 8.95
CA CYS A 138 2.16 2.76 8.30
C CYS A 138 2.15 1.56 9.24
N ASN A 139 2.61 1.73 10.48
CA ASN A 139 2.56 0.69 11.51
C ASN A 139 1.10 0.29 11.83
N LEU A 140 0.21 1.27 12.01
CA LEU A 140 -1.21 1.01 12.26
C LEU A 140 -1.85 0.18 11.14
N ILE A 141 -1.57 0.52 9.89
CA ILE A 141 -2.07 -0.21 8.71
C ILE A 141 -1.56 -1.65 8.74
N LEU A 142 -0.25 -1.83 8.91
CA LEU A 142 0.39 -3.15 8.91
C LEU A 142 -0.18 -4.06 10.01
N GLN A 143 -0.21 -3.59 11.25
CA GLN A 143 -0.66 -4.40 12.39
C GLN A 143 -2.17 -4.72 12.32
N LYS A 144 -3.02 -3.69 12.12
CA LYS A 144 -4.49 -3.85 12.22
C LYS A 144 -5.16 -4.41 10.97
N ASN A 145 -4.51 -4.34 9.81
CA ASN A 145 -5.17 -4.70 8.55
C ASN A 145 -4.45 -5.81 7.78
N VAL A 146 -3.15 -5.99 8.01
CA VAL A 146 -2.41 -7.07 7.33
C VAL A 146 -2.15 -8.20 8.30
N ILE A 147 -1.40 -7.97 9.38
CA ILE A 147 -0.93 -9.02 10.29
C ILE A 147 -2.09 -9.66 11.06
N SER A 148 -2.92 -8.86 11.73
CA SER A 148 -4.09 -9.37 12.49
C SER A 148 -5.14 -10.09 11.63
N ARG A 149 -5.11 -9.90 10.30
CA ARG A 149 -6.04 -10.56 9.37
C ARG A 149 -5.43 -11.79 8.68
N GLN A 150 -4.17 -12.12 8.96
CA GLN A 150 -3.56 -13.39 8.54
C GLN A 150 -4.18 -14.56 9.33
N ARG A 151 -4.14 -15.77 8.78
CA ARG A 151 -4.52 -16.98 9.54
C ARG A 151 -3.42 -17.28 10.58
N PRO A 152 -3.78 -17.81 11.77
CA PRO A 152 -2.80 -18.46 12.65
C PRO A 152 -2.13 -19.64 11.95
#